data_AF-A0A7W1QLI3-F1
#
_entry.id   AF-A0A7W1QLI3-F1
#
_cell.length_a   1.000
_cell.length_b   1.000
_cell.length_c   1.000
_cell.angle_alpha   90.00
_cell.angle_beta   90.00
_cell.angle_gamma   90.00
#
_symmetry.space_group_name_H-M   'P 1'
#
loop_
_entity.id
_entity.type
_entity.pdbx_description
1 polymer ?
#
loop_
_entity_poly.entity_id
_entity_poly.type
_entity_poly.pdbx_seq_one_letter_code
_entity_poly.pdbx_strand_id
1 'polypeptide(L)'
;PRRDAAHWRSASWRDSDAGYAGGRFAMDVNAIWAPQALESIRLILVALPQLGLGKEDIRSFSPTTGGAQLAAYLADPAALDRAIETWKGARRHFEVTLGPEELQQRVSAKLAWLPQAEGSYWRGLLAKRGAIRDSLSFLALSLDAAGIPIPVVNTDPATGLFLGTTRDPKTVLRDLAPFTAHYPVGLLVDGLGPVVANDAYASRRIWDRFRADTYHSPRVVWGREVNLLFLGLANGIAAISDQDGAPGDAARDSYVSALQRAVERTTRAVDASGLGHNELWSYRIAGDRLLPIRYGTSSDVQLWNTTDLAVDFVLSQLPH
;
A
#
# COMPACT_ATOMS: atom_id res chain seq x y z
N PRO A 1 17.77 -5.71 -8.11
CA PRO A 1 18.76 -6.40 -8.98
C PRO A 1 18.54 -6.01 -10.45
N ARG A 2 19.58 -6.02 -11.30
CA ARG A 2 19.34 -5.85 -12.75
C ARG A 2 18.64 -7.09 -13.29
N ARG A 3 17.56 -6.88 -14.03
CA ARG A 3 16.92 -7.93 -14.85
C ARG A 3 17.67 -8.10 -16.16
N ASP A 4 18.00 -6.97 -16.78
CA ASP A 4 18.76 -6.86 -18.01
C ASP A 4 19.45 -5.49 -18.10
N ALA A 5 19.95 -5.12 -19.29
CA ALA A 5 20.69 -3.87 -19.52
C ALA A 5 19.86 -2.59 -19.24
N ALA A 6 18.53 -2.65 -19.35
CA ALA A 6 17.63 -1.51 -19.23
C ALA A 6 16.62 -1.65 -18.08
N HIS A 7 16.40 -2.86 -17.55
CA HIS A 7 15.35 -3.15 -16.59
C HIS A 7 15.90 -3.63 -15.23
N TRP A 8 15.14 -3.31 -14.20
CA TRP A 8 15.41 -3.65 -12.80
C TRP A 8 14.27 -4.49 -12.25
N ARG A 9 14.58 -5.42 -11.37
CA ARG A 9 13.62 -6.21 -10.61
C ARG A 9 13.85 -6.02 -9.12
N SER A 10 12.77 -5.75 -8.39
CA SER A 10 12.77 -5.60 -6.94
C SER A 10 12.66 -6.95 -6.20
N ALA A 11 12.32 -8.05 -6.92
CA ALA A 11 12.09 -9.37 -6.33
C ALA A 11 11.15 -9.32 -5.10
N SER A 12 10.14 -8.46 -5.18
CA SER A 12 9.03 -8.33 -4.23
C SER A 12 7.75 -8.86 -4.88
N TRP A 13 6.65 -8.94 -4.13
CA TRP A 13 5.39 -9.56 -4.56
C TRP A 13 4.80 -8.96 -5.84
N ARG A 14 5.11 -7.70 -6.16
CA ARG A 14 4.69 -7.06 -7.42
C ARG A 14 5.43 -7.57 -8.67
N ASP A 15 6.39 -8.48 -8.48
CA ASP A 15 7.29 -9.33 -9.32
C ASP A 15 7.34 -9.23 -10.86
N SER A 16 6.41 -8.53 -11.48
CA SER A 16 6.38 -8.07 -12.86
C SER A 16 7.05 -6.70 -13.08
N ASP A 17 7.52 -6.43 -14.31
CA ASP A 17 8.04 -5.10 -14.68
C ASP A 17 6.92 -4.03 -14.71
N ALA A 18 5.66 -4.45 -14.90
CA ALA A 18 4.48 -3.59 -14.84
C ALA A 18 4.08 -3.24 -13.41
N GLY A 19 4.26 -4.17 -12.48
CA GLY A 19 3.88 -4.01 -11.08
C GLY A 19 4.58 -2.86 -10.36
N TYR A 20 5.72 -2.39 -10.87
CA TYR A 20 6.40 -1.18 -10.41
C TYR A 20 6.41 -0.03 -11.41
N ALA A 21 5.56 -0.08 -12.43
CA ALA A 21 5.52 0.91 -13.52
C ALA A 21 6.90 1.16 -14.18
N GLY A 22 7.79 0.16 -14.16
CA GLY A 22 9.17 0.31 -14.66
C GLY A 22 10.11 1.16 -13.83
N GLY A 23 9.75 1.43 -12.58
CA GLY A 23 10.65 2.06 -11.62
C GLY A 23 11.82 1.16 -11.27
N ARG A 24 12.90 1.82 -10.86
CA ARG A 24 14.13 1.18 -10.36
C ARG A 24 14.08 0.96 -8.86
N PHE A 25 13.50 1.90 -8.12
CA PHE A 25 13.44 1.86 -6.66
C PHE A 25 11.99 1.71 -6.22
N ALA A 26 11.64 0.55 -5.67
CA ALA A 26 10.27 0.23 -5.26
C ALA A 26 9.92 0.83 -3.89
N MET A 27 8.73 1.43 -3.76
CA MET A 27 8.34 2.13 -2.55
C MET A 27 8.17 1.18 -1.36
N ASP A 28 7.43 0.10 -1.53
CA ASP A 28 7.26 -0.94 -0.51
C ASP A 28 8.59 -1.44 0.05
N VAL A 29 9.58 -1.70 -0.82
CA VAL A 29 10.90 -2.17 -0.40
C VAL A 29 11.67 -1.07 0.33
N ASN A 30 11.76 0.12 -0.25
CA ASN A 30 12.69 1.15 0.21
C ASN A 30 12.13 1.99 1.37
N ALA A 31 10.80 2.14 1.47
CA ALA A 31 10.14 2.98 2.46
C ALA A 31 9.41 2.19 3.56
N ILE A 32 9.15 0.89 3.36
CA ILE A 32 8.43 0.04 4.33
C ILE A 32 9.32 -1.11 4.81
N TRP A 33 9.72 -2.02 3.91
CA TRP A 33 10.41 -3.26 4.31
C TRP A 33 11.83 -3.07 4.79
N ALA A 34 12.64 -2.26 4.09
CA ALA A 34 14.03 -2.02 4.48
C ALA A 34 14.17 -1.40 5.89
N PRO A 35 13.46 -0.30 6.24
CA PRO A 35 13.52 0.22 7.60
C PRO A 35 12.97 -0.79 8.61
N GLN A 36 11.85 -1.46 8.34
CA GLN A 36 11.28 -2.46 9.26
C GLN A 36 12.23 -3.64 9.54
N ALA A 37 12.92 -4.13 8.51
CA ALA A 37 13.88 -5.23 8.64
C ALA A 37 15.06 -4.81 9.52
N LEU A 38 15.59 -3.60 9.36
CA LEU A 38 16.67 -3.08 10.19
C LEU A 38 16.22 -2.88 11.65
N GLU A 39 14.99 -2.39 11.87
CA GLU A 39 14.44 -2.29 13.23
C GLU A 39 14.24 -3.65 13.88
N SER A 40 13.82 -4.65 13.12
CA SER A 40 13.69 -6.03 13.59
C SER A 40 15.06 -6.64 13.90
N ILE A 41 16.08 -6.39 13.08
CA ILE A 41 17.47 -6.77 13.39
C ILE A 41 17.89 -6.14 14.72
N ARG A 42 17.67 -4.84 14.92
CA ARG A 42 17.99 -4.17 16.19
C ARG A 42 17.28 -4.83 17.37
N LEU A 43 15.98 -5.11 17.25
CA LEU A 43 15.19 -5.76 18.29
C LEU A 43 15.75 -7.15 18.64
N ILE A 44 16.04 -7.97 17.63
CA ILE A 44 16.63 -9.30 17.82
C ILE A 44 17.99 -9.20 18.51
N LEU A 45 18.86 -8.30 18.07
CA LEU A 45 20.19 -8.11 18.67
C LEU A 45 20.13 -7.63 20.13
N VAL A 46 19.08 -6.91 20.53
CA VAL A 46 18.84 -6.51 21.93
C VAL A 46 18.27 -7.65 22.75
N ALA A 47 17.42 -8.51 22.16
CA ALA A 47 16.76 -9.61 22.86
C ALA A 47 17.69 -10.82 23.10
N LEU A 48 18.56 -11.15 22.15
CA LEU A 48 19.42 -12.34 22.23
C LEU A 48 20.28 -12.42 23.50
N PRO A 49 20.94 -11.34 23.97
CA PRO A 49 21.69 -11.36 25.22
C PRO A 49 20.82 -11.68 26.45
N GLN A 50 19.55 -11.30 26.44
CA GLN A 50 18.60 -11.60 27.53
C GLN A 50 18.24 -13.09 27.58
N LEU A 51 18.43 -13.80 26.47
CA LEU A 51 18.27 -15.24 26.36
C LEU A 51 19.57 -16.02 26.61
N GLY A 52 20.63 -15.34 27.05
CA GLY A 52 21.95 -15.94 27.27
C GLY A 52 22.78 -16.16 26.01
N LEU A 53 22.36 -15.60 24.86
CA LEU A 53 23.09 -15.67 23.60
C LEU A 53 23.89 -14.38 23.39
N GLY A 54 25.19 -14.47 23.67
CA GLY A 54 26.13 -13.36 23.56
C GLY A 54 26.62 -13.13 22.13
N LYS A 55 27.47 -12.10 21.98
CA LYS A 55 28.02 -11.72 20.66
C LYS A 55 28.84 -12.85 20.02
N GLU A 56 29.57 -13.63 20.81
CA GLU A 56 30.37 -14.75 20.31
C GLU A 56 29.47 -15.90 19.81
N ASP A 57 28.36 -16.18 20.51
CA ASP A 57 27.38 -17.19 20.08
C ASP A 57 26.78 -16.79 18.72
N ILE A 58 26.37 -15.53 18.59
CA ILE A 58 25.81 -14.99 17.33
C ILE A 58 26.82 -15.11 16.18
N ARG A 59 28.09 -14.79 16.43
CA ARG A 59 29.16 -14.95 15.42
C ARG A 59 29.37 -16.42 15.06
N SER A 60 29.26 -17.33 16.02
CA SER A 60 29.42 -18.77 15.80
C SER A 60 28.30 -19.37 14.94
N PHE A 61 27.07 -18.84 15.02
CA PHE A 61 25.94 -19.29 14.20
C PHE A 61 25.98 -18.76 12.77
N SER A 62 26.78 -17.72 12.51
CA SER A 62 26.87 -17.04 11.21
C SER A 62 28.30 -17.02 10.64
N PRO A 63 29.02 -18.16 10.55
CA PRO A 63 30.45 -18.19 10.26
C PRO A 63 30.79 -17.74 8.82
N THR A 64 29.91 -18.01 7.85
CA THR A 64 30.04 -17.54 6.45
C THR A 64 29.63 -16.07 6.26
N THR A 65 29.04 -15.47 7.28
CA THR A 65 28.64 -14.05 7.34
C THR A 65 29.77 -13.20 7.94
N GLY A 66 30.95 -13.79 8.20
CA GLY A 66 32.13 -13.25 8.86
C GLY A 66 32.85 -12.07 8.17
N GLY A 67 32.24 -11.44 7.17
CA GLY A 67 32.66 -10.14 6.61
C GLY A 67 31.49 -9.17 6.37
N ALA A 68 30.28 -9.53 6.82
CA ALA A 68 29.05 -8.86 6.44
C ALA A 68 28.66 -7.74 7.41
N GLN A 69 27.89 -6.79 6.88
CA GLN A 69 27.29 -5.64 7.57
C GLN A 69 26.71 -5.94 8.97
N LEU A 70 26.22 -7.16 9.21
CA LEU A 70 25.74 -7.60 10.52
C LEU A 70 26.81 -7.56 11.62
N ALA A 71 28.06 -7.95 11.31
CA ALA A 71 29.17 -7.87 12.24
C ALA A 71 29.52 -6.41 12.58
N ALA A 72 29.41 -5.50 11.60
CA ALA A 72 29.58 -4.07 11.82
C ALA A 72 28.49 -3.52 12.76
N TYR A 73 27.22 -3.92 12.60
CA TYR A 73 26.13 -3.53 13.50
C TYR A 73 26.26 -4.11 14.91
N LEU A 74 26.77 -5.34 15.06
CA LEU A 74 27.06 -5.94 16.36
C LEU A 74 28.18 -5.20 17.13
N ALA A 75 29.14 -4.64 16.40
CA ALA A 75 30.26 -3.89 16.95
C ALA A 75 29.90 -2.42 17.23
N ASP A 76 29.16 -1.76 16.31
CA ASP A 76 28.69 -0.38 16.41
C ASP A 76 27.14 -0.33 16.29
N PRO A 77 26.40 -0.44 17.41
CA PRO A 77 24.95 -0.29 17.40
C PRO A 77 24.49 1.07 16.84
N ALA A 78 25.29 2.13 17.01
CA ALA A 78 24.95 3.44 16.46
C ALA A 78 25.02 3.47 14.93
N ALA A 79 25.83 2.60 14.29
CA ALA A 79 25.78 2.42 12.83
C ALA A 79 24.45 1.83 12.37
N LEU A 80 23.87 0.90 13.13
CA LEU A 80 22.56 0.34 12.84
C LEU A 80 21.47 1.41 12.99
N ASP A 81 21.51 2.22 14.05
CA ASP A 81 20.56 3.32 14.22
C ASP A 81 20.66 4.35 13.09
N ARG A 82 21.87 4.74 12.67
CA ARG A 82 22.05 5.62 11.50
C ARG A 82 21.49 5.00 10.22
N ALA A 83 21.66 3.69 10.02
CA ALA A 83 21.09 3.00 8.87
C ALA A 83 19.55 3.00 8.91
N ILE A 84 18.96 2.73 10.08
CA ILE A 84 17.51 2.78 10.30
C ILE A 84 16.96 4.16 9.95
N GLU A 85 17.55 5.23 10.50
CA GLU A 85 17.10 6.59 10.25
C GLU A 85 17.29 7.02 8.78
N THR A 86 18.37 6.57 8.14
CA THR A 86 18.59 6.80 6.70
C THR A 86 17.46 6.16 5.86
N TRP A 87 17.12 4.91 6.15
CA TRP A 87 16.08 4.17 5.41
C TRP A 87 14.68 4.69 5.71
N LYS A 88 14.37 5.09 6.95
CA LYS A 88 13.12 5.80 7.26
C LYS A 88 13.01 7.10 6.46
N GLY A 89 14.13 7.82 6.34
CA GLY A 89 14.22 9.03 5.52
C GLY A 89 13.98 8.81 4.03
N ALA A 90 14.11 7.58 3.51
CA ALA A 90 13.91 7.28 2.09
C ALA A 90 12.47 7.55 1.64
N ARG A 91 11.49 7.44 2.55
CA ARG A 91 10.07 7.66 2.29
C ARG A 91 9.78 8.99 1.56
N ARG A 92 10.46 10.07 1.95
CA ARG A 92 10.23 11.42 1.38
C ARG A 92 10.42 11.49 -0.14
N HIS A 93 11.25 10.60 -0.70
CA HIS A 93 11.51 10.58 -2.14
C HIS A 93 10.32 10.05 -2.95
N PHE A 94 9.40 9.33 -2.30
CA PHE A 94 8.21 8.77 -2.92
C PHE A 94 6.99 9.69 -2.78
N GLU A 95 7.07 10.77 -2.00
CA GLU A 95 5.92 11.64 -1.76
C GLU A 95 5.55 12.44 -3.01
N VAL A 96 4.27 12.35 -3.41
CA VAL A 96 3.68 13.08 -4.52
C VAL A 96 2.47 13.83 -3.99
N THR A 97 2.37 15.12 -4.30
CA THR A 97 1.18 15.95 -4.03
C THR A 97 0.75 16.61 -5.33
N LEU A 98 -0.52 16.40 -5.70
CA LEU A 98 -1.12 16.98 -6.91
C LEU A 98 -2.27 17.91 -6.51
N GLY A 99 -2.30 19.09 -7.11
CA GLY A 99 -3.40 20.05 -6.93
C GLY A 99 -4.66 19.66 -7.71
N PRO A 100 -5.83 20.24 -7.38
CA PRO A 100 -7.11 19.89 -8.01
C PRO A 100 -7.11 20.03 -9.54
N GLU A 101 -6.50 21.09 -10.07
CA GLU A 101 -6.41 21.32 -11.53
C GLU A 101 -5.57 20.25 -12.23
N GLU A 102 -4.43 19.88 -11.62
CA GLU A 102 -3.55 18.85 -12.15
C GLU A 102 -4.20 17.47 -12.09
N LEU A 103 -4.91 17.16 -11.01
CA LEU A 103 -5.72 15.95 -10.89
C LEU A 103 -6.77 15.89 -12.00
N GLN A 104 -7.53 16.96 -12.20
CA GLN A 104 -8.55 17.05 -13.24
C GLN A 104 -7.96 16.84 -14.63
N GLN A 105 -6.83 17.49 -14.93
CA GLN A 105 -6.16 17.37 -16.22
C GLN A 105 -5.68 15.93 -16.47
N ARG A 106 -4.96 15.33 -15.51
CA ARG A 106 -4.37 14.00 -15.65
C ARG A 106 -5.44 12.91 -15.71
N VAL A 107 -6.45 12.97 -14.85
CA VAL A 107 -7.62 12.06 -14.90
C VAL A 107 -8.32 12.17 -16.25
N SER A 108 -8.61 13.38 -16.73
CA SER A 108 -9.26 13.57 -18.04
C SER A 108 -8.44 12.96 -19.18
N ALA A 109 -7.11 13.14 -19.15
CA ALA A 109 -6.21 12.56 -20.14
C ALA A 109 -6.21 11.03 -20.10
N LYS A 110 -6.21 10.42 -18.91
CA LYS A 110 -6.32 8.96 -18.73
C LYS A 110 -7.64 8.44 -19.27
N LEU A 111 -8.76 9.08 -18.90
CA LEU A 111 -10.09 8.65 -19.33
C LEU A 111 -10.27 8.76 -20.85
N ALA A 112 -9.64 9.73 -21.50
CA ALA A 112 -9.62 9.87 -22.95
C ALA A 112 -8.76 8.79 -23.66
N TRP A 113 -7.79 8.20 -22.96
CA TRP A 113 -6.95 7.12 -23.50
C TRP A 113 -7.56 5.71 -23.32
N LEU A 114 -8.49 5.54 -22.37
CA LEU A 114 -9.18 4.28 -22.14
C LEU A 114 -10.06 3.87 -23.34
N PRO A 115 -10.36 2.58 -23.52
CA PRO A 115 -11.37 2.13 -24.47
C PRO A 115 -12.69 2.88 -24.27
N GLN A 116 -13.39 3.19 -25.37
CA GLN A 116 -14.54 4.12 -25.36
C GLN A 116 -15.60 3.77 -24.30
N ALA A 117 -15.95 2.48 -24.16
CA ALA A 117 -16.93 2.03 -23.18
C ALA A 117 -16.48 2.31 -21.73
N GLU A 118 -15.24 1.93 -21.41
CA GLU A 118 -14.64 2.13 -20.08
C GLU A 118 -14.44 3.61 -19.75
N GLY A 119 -13.88 4.38 -20.68
CA GLY A 119 -13.71 5.82 -20.51
C GLY A 119 -15.04 6.57 -20.38
N SER A 120 -16.11 6.11 -21.02
CA SER A 120 -17.44 6.73 -20.89
C SER A 120 -18.10 6.41 -19.55
N TYR A 121 -17.99 5.18 -19.07
CA TYR A 121 -18.47 4.78 -17.75
C TYR A 121 -17.84 5.62 -16.64
N TRP A 122 -16.51 5.70 -16.61
CA TRP A 122 -15.79 6.45 -15.57
C TRP A 122 -16.03 7.96 -15.65
N ARG A 123 -16.14 8.54 -16.85
CA ARG A 123 -16.54 9.95 -17.01
C ARG A 123 -17.93 10.21 -16.46
N GLY A 124 -18.88 9.30 -16.71
CA GLY A 124 -20.24 9.40 -16.17
C GLY A 124 -20.27 9.38 -14.64
N LEU A 125 -19.49 8.49 -14.02
CA LEU A 125 -19.36 8.46 -12.56
C LEU A 125 -18.68 9.71 -11.99
N LEU A 126 -17.60 10.18 -12.62
CA LEU A 126 -16.91 11.40 -12.19
C LEU A 126 -17.85 12.61 -12.27
N ALA A 127 -18.61 12.74 -13.35
CA ALA A 127 -19.59 13.82 -13.52
C ALA A 127 -20.67 13.82 -12.43
N LYS A 128 -21.17 12.64 -12.01
CA LYS A 128 -22.13 12.52 -10.90
C LYS A 128 -21.58 12.96 -9.55
N ARG A 129 -20.26 12.83 -9.34
CA ARG A 129 -19.59 13.24 -8.09
C ARG A 129 -19.21 14.72 -8.06
N GLY A 130 -19.17 15.37 -9.22
CA GLY A 130 -18.81 16.78 -9.36
C GLY A 130 -17.31 17.00 -9.57
N ALA A 131 -16.91 18.28 -9.54
CA ALA A 131 -15.53 18.68 -9.80
C ALA A 131 -14.56 18.18 -8.70
N ILE A 132 -13.34 17.83 -9.12
CA ILE A 132 -12.24 17.55 -8.18
C ILE A 132 -11.85 18.87 -7.52
N ARG A 133 -12.01 18.96 -6.20
CA ARG A 133 -11.75 20.18 -5.41
C ARG A 133 -10.58 20.08 -4.46
N ASP A 134 -10.23 18.86 -4.08
CA ASP A 134 -9.21 18.60 -3.08
C ASP A 134 -7.90 18.16 -3.75
N SER A 135 -6.78 18.55 -3.15
CA SER A 135 -5.47 17.98 -3.50
C SER A 135 -5.38 16.52 -3.05
N LEU A 136 -4.57 15.73 -3.74
CA LEU A 136 -4.27 14.36 -3.34
C LEU A 136 -2.77 14.23 -3.06
N SER A 137 -2.44 13.75 -1.87
CA SER A 137 -1.07 13.37 -1.50
C SER A 137 -0.98 11.86 -1.32
N PHE A 138 0.06 11.25 -1.87
CA PHE A 138 0.25 9.80 -1.82
C PHE A 138 1.73 9.44 -1.99
N LEU A 139 2.07 8.19 -1.69
CA LEU A 139 3.37 7.62 -2.03
C LEU A 139 3.31 7.04 -3.45
N ALA A 140 4.16 7.55 -4.34
CA ALA A 140 4.41 6.94 -5.64
C ALA A 140 4.82 5.48 -5.47
N LEU A 141 4.31 4.62 -6.35
CA LEU A 141 4.61 3.19 -6.41
C LEU A 141 6.12 2.89 -6.49
N SER A 142 6.86 3.73 -7.20
CA SER A 142 8.30 3.56 -7.40
C SER A 142 8.96 4.87 -7.85
N LEU A 143 10.30 4.91 -7.80
CA LEU A 143 11.12 5.95 -8.43
C LEU A 143 11.76 5.40 -9.71
N ASP A 144 11.96 6.27 -10.69
CA ASP A 144 12.73 5.95 -11.88
C ASP A 144 14.25 5.84 -11.62
N ALA A 145 15.04 5.65 -12.67
CA ALA A 145 16.48 5.49 -12.54
C ALA A 145 17.22 6.74 -12.01
N ALA A 146 16.61 7.93 -12.13
CA ALA A 146 17.11 9.20 -11.62
C ALA A 146 16.61 9.51 -10.20
N GLY A 147 15.76 8.65 -9.62
CA GLY A 147 15.16 8.87 -8.30
C GLY A 147 13.95 9.79 -8.33
N ILE A 148 13.33 10.00 -9.51
CA ILE A 148 12.11 10.80 -9.66
C ILE A 148 10.88 9.89 -9.43
N PRO A 149 9.90 10.30 -8.61
CA PRO A 149 8.72 9.49 -8.35
C PRO A 149 7.88 9.28 -9.62
N ILE A 150 7.48 8.03 -9.86
CA ILE A 150 6.52 7.66 -10.91
C ILE A 150 5.12 7.74 -10.26
N PRO A 151 4.27 8.71 -10.64
CA PRO A 151 3.04 9.04 -9.91
C PRO A 151 1.92 8.03 -10.17
N VAL A 152 2.06 6.85 -9.57
CA VAL A 152 1.06 5.78 -9.54
C VAL A 152 0.66 5.60 -8.09
N VAL A 153 -0.62 5.87 -7.78
CA VAL A 153 -1.19 5.57 -6.47
C VAL A 153 -1.27 4.05 -6.33
N ASN A 154 -1.09 3.51 -5.13
CA ASN A 154 -1.03 2.07 -4.92
C ASN A 154 -1.46 1.70 -3.49
N THR A 155 -1.74 0.42 -3.27
CA THR A 155 -2.19 -0.10 -1.98
C THR A 155 -1.07 -0.47 -1.01
N ASP A 156 0.21 -0.45 -1.44
CA ASP A 156 1.33 -0.89 -0.59
C ASP A 156 1.44 -0.16 0.75
N PRO A 157 1.03 1.13 0.91
CA PRO A 157 0.99 1.78 2.21
C PRO A 157 0.15 1.04 3.26
N ALA A 158 -0.80 0.19 2.86
CA ALA A 158 -1.54 -0.70 3.76
C ALA A 158 -0.61 -1.60 4.58
N THR A 159 0.49 -2.08 3.98
CA THR A 159 1.53 -2.85 4.70
C THR A 159 2.19 -2.00 5.78
N GLY A 160 2.49 -0.72 5.49
CA GLY A 160 3.07 0.21 6.46
C GLY A 160 2.12 0.54 7.61
N LEU A 161 0.82 0.69 7.32
CA LEU A 161 -0.22 0.85 8.33
C LEU A 161 -0.30 -0.38 9.24
N PHE A 162 -0.31 -1.58 8.67
CA PHE A 162 -0.33 -2.84 9.43
C PHE A 162 0.89 -2.99 10.35
N LEU A 163 2.10 -2.76 9.83
CA LEU A 163 3.35 -2.87 10.58
C LEU A 163 3.55 -1.73 11.60
N GLY A 164 2.75 -0.66 11.51
CA GLY A 164 2.88 0.52 12.36
C GLY A 164 4.18 1.30 12.09
N THR A 165 4.67 1.28 10.84
CA THR A 165 5.87 2.04 10.41
C THR A 165 5.64 3.54 10.40
N THR A 166 4.37 3.96 10.37
CA THR A 166 3.95 5.36 10.47
C THR A 166 2.90 5.45 11.56
N ARG A 167 3.20 6.25 12.60
CA ARG A 167 2.33 6.39 13.80
C ARG A 167 1.79 7.79 13.99
N ASP A 168 2.35 8.78 13.28
CA ASP A 168 1.84 10.15 13.31
C ASP A 168 0.44 10.19 12.67
N PRO A 169 -0.62 10.62 13.40
CA PRO A 169 -1.99 10.63 12.91
C PRO A 169 -2.16 11.38 11.59
N LYS A 170 -1.47 12.51 11.40
CA LYS A 170 -1.58 13.30 10.16
C LYS A 170 -1.05 12.54 8.95
N THR A 171 0.10 11.89 9.13
CA THR A 171 0.72 11.07 8.07
C THR A 171 -0.12 9.83 7.77
N VAL A 172 -0.70 9.18 8.78
CA VAL A 172 -1.63 8.06 8.58
C VAL A 172 -2.86 8.51 7.78
N LEU A 173 -3.51 9.61 8.15
CA LEU A 173 -4.67 10.11 7.41
C LEU A 173 -4.32 10.52 5.98
N ARG A 174 -3.12 11.07 5.77
CA ARG A 174 -2.60 11.38 4.43
C ARG A 174 -2.45 10.10 3.59
N ASP A 175 -1.85 9.05 4.14
CA ASP A 175 -1.64 7.78 3.44
C ASP A 175 -2.95 7.00 3.23
N LEU A 176 -3.96 7.23 4.07
CA LEU A 176 -5.28 6.64 3.98
C LEU A 176 -6.20 7.33 2.95
N ALA A 177 -5.99 8.63 2.71
CA ALA A 177 -6.82 9.42 1.80
C ALA A 177 -6.99 8.78 0.41
N PRO A 178 -5.94 8.24 -0.25
CA PRO A 178 -6.09 7.60 -1.56
C PRO A 178 -6.92 6.31 -1.54
N PHE A 179 -6.92 5.55 -0.44
CA PHE A 179 -7.71 4.33 -0.30
C PHE A 179 -9.21 4.60 -0.22
N THR A 180 -9.60 5.75 0.33
CA THR A 180 -11.01 6.11 0.54
C THR A 180 -11.56 7.08 -0.51
N ALA A 181 -10.68 7.71 -1.29
CA ALA A 181 -11.04 8.48 -2.46
C ALA A 181 -11.51 7.57 -3.60
N HIS A 182 -12.58 7.96 -4.28
CA HIS A 182 -13.17 7.15 -5.35
C HIS A 182 -12.31 7.16 -6.62
N TYR A 183 -12.17 6.00 -7.26
CA TYR A 183 -11.63 5.89 -8.61
C TYR A 183 -12.50 6.70 -9.60
N PRO A 184 -11.92 7.43 -10.59
CA PRO A 184 -10.52 7.42 -11.02
C PRO A 184 -9.57 8.37 -10.28
N VAL A 185 -9.98 9.00 -9.17
CA VAL A 185 -9.11 9.90 -8.39
C VAL A 185 -8.28 9.13 -7.37
N GLY A 186 -8.93 8.31 -6.54
CA GLY A 186 -8.27 7.41 -5.59
C GLY A 186 -8.26 5.96 -6.07
N LEU A 187 -8.29 5.04 -5.11
CA LEU A 187 -8.27 3.60 -5.33
C LEU A 187 -9.66 2.96 -5.20
N LEU A 188 -10.59 3.57 -4.46
CA LEU A 188 -11.87 2.94 -4.12
C LEU A 188 -12.82 2.87 -5.31
N VAL A 189 -13.16 1.66 -5.73
CA VAL A 189 -14.26 1.40 -6.66
C VAL A 189 -15.46 0.92 -5.86
N ASP A 190 -16.58 1.65 -5.94
CA ASP A 190 -17.82 1.25 -5.27
C ASP A 190 -18.32 -0.09 -5.83
N GLY A 191 -18.73 -1.00 -4.94
CA GLY A 191 -19.14 -2.35 -5.33
C GLY A 191 -18.00 -3.27 -5.74
N LEU A 192 -16.74 -2.88 -5.48
CA LEU A 192 -15.57 -3.69 -5.78
C LEU A 192 -14.53 -3.68 -4.65
N GLY A 193 -14.18 -2.51 -4.12
CA GLY A 193 -13.06 -2.32 -3.20
C GLY A 193 -11.91 -1.50 -3.81
N PRO A 194 -10.79 -1.33 -3.07
CA PRO A 194 -9.65 -0.54 -3.54
C PRO A 194 -8.84 -1.29 -4.58
N VAL A 195 -8.71 -0.75 -5.79
CA VAL A 195 -7.81 -1.32 -6.81
C VAL A 195 -6.35 -1.17 -6.39
N VAL A 196 -5.51 -2.14 -6.75
CA VAL A 196 -4.11 -2.27 -6.33
C VAL A 196 -3.21 -1.12 -6.79
N ALA A 197 -3.63 -0.41 -7.85
CA ALA A 197 -2.93 0.75 -8.40
C ALA A 197 -3.91 1.73 -9.07
N ASN A 198 -3.54 3.01 -9.16
CA ASN A 198 -4.16 3.99 -10.03
C ASN A 198 -3.07 4.75 -10.79
N ASP A 199 -3.03 4.56 -12.11
CA ASP A 199 -2.03 5.11 -13.02
C ASP A 199 -2.49 6.39 -13.72
N ALA A 200 -3.63 6.97 -13.34
CA ALA A 200 -4.21 8.15 -13.98
C ALA A 200 -3.25 9.35 -14.05
N TYR A 201 -2.30 9.42 -13.11
CA TYR A 201 -1.32 10.50 -13.02
C TYR A 201 0.00 10.21 -13.74
N ALA A 202 0.19 8.99 -14.24
CA ALA A 202 1.42 8.58 -14.92
C ALA A 202 1.42 8.92 -16.42
N SER A 203 2.54 8.68 -17.08
CA SER A 203 2.68 8.91 -18.54
C SER A 203 1.96 7.84 -19.36
N ARG A 204 1.67 8.14 -20.64
CA ARG A 204 1.12 7.16 -21.61
C ARG A 204 1.90 5.84 -21.67
N ARG A 205 3.23 5.91 -21.58
CA ARG A 205 4.09 4.72 -21.53
C ARG A 205 3.76 3.80 -20.35
N ILE A 206 3.39 4.36 -19.20
CA ILE A 206 2.97 3.58 -18.03
C ILE A 206 1.57 3.02 -18.24
N TRP A 207 0.67 3.79 -18.85
CA TRP A 207 -0.67 3.30 -19.18
C TRP A 207 -0.62 2.09 -20.12
N ASP A 208 0.20 2.16 -21.17
CA ASP A 208 0.37 1.05 -22.11
C ASP A 208 1.01 -0.17 -21.44
N ARG A 209 1.92 0.04 -20.46
CA ARG A 209 2.51 -1.03 -19.66
C ARG A 209 1.47 -1.76 -18.82
N PHE A 210 0.62 -1.05 -18.08
CA PHE A 210 -0.47 -1.67 -17.31
C PHE A 210 -1.58 -2.27 -18.18
N ARG A 211 -1.73 -1.80 -19.44
CA ARG A 211 -2.62 -2.46 -20.40
C ARG A 211 -2.08 -3.85 -20.79
N ALA A 212 -0.77 -3.98 -20.93
CA ALA A 212 -0.11 -5.22 -21.34
C ALA A 212 -0.02 -6.26 -20.21
N ASP A 213 -0.04 -5.83 -18.95
CA ASP A 213 0.01 -6.70 -17.77
C ASP A 213 -1.04 -6.23 -16.76
N THR A 214 -2.15 -6.96 -16.72
CA THR A 214 -3.30 -6.60 -15.91
C THR A 214 -3.17 -6.99 -14.44
N TYR A 215 -2.22 -7.85 -14.06
CA TYR A 215 -2.15 -8.48 -12.74
C TYR A 215 -1.95 -7.46 -11.60
N HIS A 216 -1.16 -6.43 -11.87
CA HIS A 216 -0.90 -5.31 -10.96
C HIS A 216 -1.56 -4.00 -11.41
N SER A 217 -2.54 -4.09 -12.30
CA SER A 217 -3.12 -2.92 -12.97
C SER A 217 -4.24 -2.26 -12.17
N PRO A 218 -4.70 -1.05 -12.58
CA PRO A 218 -5.86 -0.37 -12.02
C PRO A 218 -7.22 -1.07 -12.19
N ARG A 219 -7.23 -2.36 -12.52
CA ARG A 219 -8.43 -3.18 -12.64
C ARG A 219 -8.54 -4.26 -11.58
N VAL A 220 -7.48 -4.50 -10.81
CA VAL A 220 -7.41 -5.64 -9.89
C VAL A 220 -7.47 -5.16 -8.46
N VAL A 221 -8.25 -5.85 -7.63
CA VAL A 221 -8.21 -5.75 -6.18
C VAL A 221 -7.50 -6.98 -5.65
N TRP A 222 -6.60 -6.76 -4.69
CA TRP A 222 -5.84 -7.81 -4.01
C TRP A 222 -6.39 -8.01 -2.60
N GLY A 223 -6.93 -9.20 -2.30
CA GLY A 223 -7.48 -9.53 -0.98
C GLY A 223 -6.45 -9.36 0.15
N ARG A 224 -5.20 -9.77 -0.09
CA ARG A 224 -4.07 -9.51 0.82
C ARG A 224 -3.96 -8.03 1.22
N GLU A 225 -4.03 -7.12 0.24
CA GLU A 225 -3.86 -5.69 0.49
C GLU A 225 -5.06 -5.08 1.22
N VAL A 226 -6.27 -5.57 0.92
CA VAL A 226 -7.49 -5.24 1.67
C VAL A 226 -7.37 -5.68 3.13
N ASN A 227 -6.90 -6.90 3.38
CA ASN A 227 -6.69 -7.43 4.73
C ASN A 227 -5.65 -6.64 5.52
N LEU A 228 -4.53 -6.29 4.89
CA LEU A 228 -3.51 -5.47 5.52
C LEU A 228 -4.03 -4.07 5.86
N LEU A 229 -4.87 -3.49 4.99
CA LEU A 229 -5.55 -2.22 5.29
C LEU A 229 -6.45 -2.37 6.52
N PHE A 230 -7.31 -3.39 6.55
CA PHE A 230 -8.21 -3.62 7.69
C PHE A 230 -7.45 -3.83 9.00
N LEU A 231 -6.41 -4.66 9.01
CA LEU A 231 -5.59 -4.90 10.19
C LEU A 231 -4.85 -3.64 10.64
N GLY A 232 -4.30 -2.85 9.70
CA GLY A 232 -3.67 -1.57 10.02
C GLY A 232 -4.64 -0.55 10.63
N LEU A 233 -5.85 -0.45 10.09
CA LEU A 233 -6.90 0.41 10.63
C LEU A 233 -7.35 -0.06 12.02
N ALA A 234 -7.57 -1.38 12.19
CA ALA A 234 -7.97 -1.96 13.46
C ALA A 234 -6.92 -1.75 14.56
N ASN A 235 -5.63 -1.98 14.24
CA ASN A 235 -4.52 -1.69 15.15
C ASN A 235 -4.49 -0.21 15.55
N GLY A 236 -4.73 0.70 14.60
CA GLY A 236 -4.78 2.13 14.86
C GLY A 236 -5.95 2.56 15.76
N ILE A 237 -7.11 1.91 15.64
CA ILE A 237 -8.28 2.14 16.50
C ILE A 237 -8.00 1.59 17.91
N ALA A 238 -7.57 0.32 18.02
CA ALA A 238 -7.33 -0.34 19.30
C ALA A 238 -6.23 0.33 20.13
N ALA A 239 -5.11 0.73 19.50
CA ALA A 239 -4.00 1.39 20.19
C ALA A 239 -4.39 2.73 20.85
N ILE A 240 -5.48 3.33 20.39
CA ILE A 240 -6.04 4.53 20.98
C ILE A 240 -6.98 4.15 22.13
N SER A 241 -7.88 3.18 21.92
CA SER A 241 -8.80 2.68 22.96
C SER A 241 -8.09 2.23 24.23
N ASP A 242 -6.91 1.61 24.15
CA ASP A 242 -6.16 1.12 25.32
C ASP A 242 -5.58 2.23 26.24
N GLN A 243 -5.67 3.51 25.84
CA GLN A 243 -5.20 4.66 26.62
C GLN A 243 -6.28 5.25 27.56
N ASP A 244 -7.17 4.40 28.08
CA ASP A 244 -8.31 4.79 28.93
C ASP A 244 -7.88 5.59 30.17
N GLY A 245 -8.47 6.78 30.36
CA GLY A 245 -8.32 7.61 31.57
C GLY A 245 -8.18 9.11 31.34
N ALA A 246 -7.90 9.56 30.11
CA ALA A 246 -7.88 10.98 29.75
C ALA A 246 -9.17 11.35 28.98
N PRO A 247 -9.78 12.53 29.21
CA PRO A 247 -10.85 13.03 28.34
C PRO A 247 -10.42 12.97 26.88
N GLY A 248 -11.28 12.46 25.99
CA GLY A 248 -11.00 12.42 24.56
C GLY A 248 -10.72 13.83 24.03
N ASP A 249 -9.50 14.06 23.53
CA ASP A 249 -9.19 15.26 22.75
C ASP A 249 -9.97 15.14 21.42
N ALA A 250 -10.66 16.21 21.01
CA ALA A 250 -11.41 16.27 19.75
C ALA A 250 -10.55 15.85 18.54
N ALA A 251 -9.24 16.07 18.59
CA ALA A 251 -8.31 15.61 17.55
C ALA A 251 -8.21 14.08 17.48
N ARG A 252 -8.18 13.41 18.64
CA ARG A 252 -8.14 11.95 18.76
C ARG A 252 -9.45 11.33 18.29
N ASP A 253 -10.58 11.88 18.71
CA ASP A 253 -11.90 11.40 18.29
C ASP A 253 -12.10 11.54 16.77
N SER A 254 -11.67 12.67 16.21
CA SER A 254 -11.69 12.89 14.75
C SER A 254 -10.84 11.88 13.98
N TYR A 255 -9.66 11.55 14.51
CA TYR A 255 -8.76 10.55 13.93
C TYR A 255 -9.37 9.15 13.96
N VAL A 256 -9.84 8.68 15.12
CA VAL A 256 -10.51 7.37 15.25
C VAL A 256 -11.74 7.29 14.34
N SER A 257 -12.57 8.34 14.33
CA SER A 257 -13.73 8.44 13.44
C SER A 257 -13.35 8.32 11.96
N ALA A 258 -12.19 8.86 11.56
CA ALA A 258 -11.71 8.75 10.19
C ALA A 258 -11.27 7.32 9.84
N LEU A 259 -10.62 6.61 10.77
CA LEU A 259 -10.26 5.20 10.59
C LEU A 259 -11.51 4.31 10.50
N GLN A 260 -12.48 4.48 11.39
CA GLN A 260 -13.76 3.76 11.37
C GLN A 260 -14.51 3.96 10.05
N ARG A 261 -14.61 5.22 9.57
CA ARG A 261 -15.22 5.51 8.26
C ARG A 261 -14.48 4.82 7.10
N ALA A 262 -13.16 4.67 7.19
CA ALA A 262 -12.38 3.99 6.17
C ALA A 262 -12.62 2.47 6.19
N VAL A 263 -12.71 1.86 7.38
CA VAL A 263 -13.13 0.46 7.54
C VAL A 263 -14.50 0.27 6.89
N GLU A 264 -15.51 1.02 7.32
CA GLU A 264 -16.87 0.88 6.81
C GLU A 264 -16.98 1.06 5.29
N ARG A 265 -16.33 2.08 4.72
CA ARG A 265 -16.36 2.33 3.27
C ARG A 265 -15.74 1.18 2.49
N THR A 266 -14.61 0.66 2.98
CA THR A 266 -13.92 -0.45 2.34
C THR A 266 -14.74 -1.72 2.45
N THR A 267 -15.24 -2.06 3.65
CA THR A 267 -16.12 -3.21 3.88
C THR A 267 -17.35 -3.16 2.99
N ARG A 268 -18.08 -2.04 2.95
CA ARG A 268 -19.25 -1.90 2.06
C ARG A 268 -18.93 -2.12 0.59
N ALA A 269 -17.78 -1.65 0.11
CA ALA A 269 -17.38 -1.82 -1.28
C ALA A 269 -16.99 -3.28 -1.60
N VAL A 270 -16.25 -3.92 -0.69
CA VAL A 270 -15.81 -5.31 -0.83
C VAL A 270 -16.97 -6.28 -0.69
N ASP A 271 -17.86 -6.11 0.28
CA ASP A 271 -19.04 -6.95 0.48
C ASP A 271 -19.98 -6.89 -0.73
N ALA A 272 -20.23 -5.68 -1.23
CA ALA A 272 -21.05 -5.47 -2.42
C ALA A 272 -20.46 -6.10 -3.70
N SER A 273 -19.17 -6.43 -3.69
CA SER A 273 -18.55 -7.17 -4.80
C SER A 273 -18.93 -8.64 -4.83
N GLY A 274 -19.28 -9.22 -3.68
CA GLY A 274 -19.47 -10.66 -3.50
C GLY A 274 -18.19 -11.50 -3.61
N LEU A 275 -17.02 -10.85 -3.64
CA LEU A 275 -15.73 -11.48 -3.92
C LEU A 275 -14.69 -11.32 -2.80
N GLY A 276 -15.07 -10.79 -1.64
CA GLY A 276 -14.14 -10.46 -0.54
C GLY A 276 -13.25 -11.61 -0.05
N HIS A 277 -13.68 -12.87 -0.23
CA HIS A 277 -12.93 -14.06 0.15
C HIS A 277 -12.03 -14.66 -0.96
N ASN A 278 -11.80 -13.91 -2.04
CA ASN A 278 -10.93 -14.33 -3.13
C ASN A 278 -9.57 -13.66 -2.99
N GLU A 279 -8.49 -14.35 -3.36
CA GLU A 279 -7.16 -13.73 -3.43
C GLU A 279 -7.16 -12.49 -4.34
N LEU A 280 -7.82 -12.58 -5.49
CA LEU A 280 -7.87 -11.52 -6.50
C LEU A 280 -9.23 -11.46 -7.17
N TRP A 281 -9.68 -10.23 -7.37
CA TRP A 281 -10.84 -9.96 -8.20
C TRP A 281 -10.64 -8.70 -9.03
N SER A 282 -11.49 -8.56 -10.04
CA SER A 282 -11.45 -7.47 -11.00
C SER A 282 -12.87 -7.10 -11.40
N TYR A 283 -13.01 -6.32 -12.45
CA TYR A 283 -14.30 -5.92 -12.98
C TYR A 283 -14.30 -5.93 -14.50
N ARG A 284 -15.51 -6.04 -15.05
CA ARG A 284 -15.80 -5.68 -16.43
C ARG A 284 -16.90 -4.62 -16.46
N ILE A 285 -16.89 -3.81 -17.50
CA ILE A 285 -17.93 -2.83 -17.74
C ILE A 285 -18.88 -3.38 -18.80
N ALA A 286 -20.17 -3.41 -18.47
CA ALA A 286 -21.24 -3.85 -19.36
C ALA A 286 -22.31 -2.75 -19.43
N GLY A 287 -22.27 -1.97 -20.51
CA GLY A 287 -23.11 -0.77 -20.63
C GLY A 287 -22.73 0.27 -19.56
N ASP A 288 -23.69 0.62 -18.71
CA ASP A 288 -23.55 1.60 -17.63
C ASP A 288 -23.25 0.95 -16.26
N ARG A 289 -22.96 -0.35 -16.23
CA ARG A 289 -22.70 -1.11 -14.99
C ARG A 289 -21.28 -1.63 -14.93
N LEU A 290 -20.72 -1.57 -13.72
CA LEU A 290 -19.52 -2.31 -13.35
C LEU A 290 -19.95 -3.64 -12.73
N LEU A 291 -19.38 -4.73 -13.25
CA LEU A 291 -19.67 -6.08 -12.79
C LEU A 291 -18.39 -6.68 -12.22
N PRO A 292 -18.35 -6.96 -10.91
CA PRO A 292 -17.27 -7.69 -10.28
C PRO A 292 -17.09 -9.07 -10.94
N ILE A 293 -15.85 -9.47 -11.14
CA ILE A 293 -15.48 -10.79 -11.66
C ILE A 293 -14.27 -11.31 -10.90
N ARG A 294 -14.19 -12.63 -10.71
CA ARG A 294 -12.99 -13.26 -10.16
C ARG A 294 -11.81 -13.07 -11.13
N TYR A 295 -10.61 -12.86 -10.61
CA TYR A 295 -9.41 -12.79 -11.43
C TYR A 295 -8.88 -14.21 -11.70
N GLY A 296 -8.71 -14.57 -12.97
CA GLY A 296 -8.63 -15.97 -13.41
C GLY A 296 -7.26 -16.63 -13.44
N THR A 297 -6.40 -16.49 -12.41
CA THR A 297 -5.03 -17.04 -12.46
C THR A 297 -4.64 -18.12 -11.45
N SER A 298 -5.50 -18.56 -10.52
CA SER A 298 -5.12 -19.68 -9.61
C SER A 298 -6.32 -20.25 -8.82
N SER A 299 -6.11 -21.44 -8.25
CA SER A 299 -7.06 -22.32 -7.57
C SER A 299 -8.05 -21.65 -6.61
N ASP A 300 -9.17 -22.34 -6.33
CA ASP A 300 -10.25 -21.89 -5.42
C ASP A 300 -9.82 -21.60 -3.99
N VAL A 301 -8.66 -22.12 -3.57
CA VAL A 301 -8.03 -21.82 -2.29
C VAL A 301 -6.59 -21.42 -2.52
N GLN A 302 -6.22 -20.25 -2.00
CA GLN A 302 -4.85 -19.78 -1.89
C GLN A 302 -4.60 -19.27 -0.47
N LEU A 303 -3.33 -19.06 -0.10
CA LEU A 303 -2.89 -18.74 1.27
C LEU A 303 -3.66 -17.57 1.90
N TRP A 304 -4.12 -16.61 1.10
CA TRP A 304 -4.80 -15.41 1.60
C TRP A 304 -6.27 -15.63 1.95
N ASN A 305 -6.95 -16.63 1.37
CA ASN A 305 -8.36 -16.89 1.65
C ASN A 305 -8.59 -17.28 3.12
N THR A 306 -7.59 -17.86 3.80
CA THR A 306 -7.69 -18.18 5.25
C THR A 306 -7.35 -16.99 6.14
N THR A 307 -6.69 -15.95 5.60
CA THR A 307 -6.40 -14.73 6.37
C THR A 307 -7.64 -13.86 6.57
N ASP A 308 -8.63 -13.95 5.68
CA ASP A 308 -9.88 -13.18 5.77
C ASP A 308 -10.61 -13.44 7.09
N LEU A 309 -10.70 -14.71 7.53
CA LEU A 309 -11.36 -15.07 8.78
C LEU A 309 -10.69 -14.43 10.02
N ALA A 310 -9.35 -14.33 10.00
CA ALA A 310 -8.62 -13.67 11.08
C ALA A 310 -8.89 -12.16 11.07
N VAL A 311 -9.01 -11.55 9.89
CA VAL A 311 -9.37 -10.14 9.74
C VAL A 311 -10.80 -9.89 10.21
N ASP A 312 -11.76 -10.71 9.78
CA ASP A 312 -13.17 -10.62 10.19
C ASP A 312 -13.30 -10.72 11.72
N PHE A 313 -12.54 -11.65 12.34
CA PHE A 313 -12.46 -11.73 13.78
C PHE A 313 -11.94 -10.43 14.40
N VAL A 314 -10.82 -9.88 13.92
CA VAL A 314 -10.25 -8.61 14.43
C VAL A 314 -11.25 -7.45 14.27
N LEU A 315 -11.91 -7.34 13.12
CA LEU A 315 -12.90 -6.29 12.87
C LEU A 315 -14.12 -6.43 13.80
N SER A 316 -14.54 -7.65 14.13
CA SER A 316 -15.65 -7.90 15.07
C SER A 316 -15.36 -7.46 16.51
N GLN A 317 -14.09 -7.26 16.87
CA GLN A 317 -13.67 -6.79 18.20
C GLN A 317 -13.56 -5.27 18.28
N LEU A 318 -13.76 -4.53 17.18
CA LEU A 318 -13.68 -3.08 17.20
C LEU A 318 -14.86 -2.46 17.97
N PRO A 319 -14.63 -1.38 18.72
CA PRO A 319 -15.71 -0.66 19.37
C PRO A 319 -16.66 -0.05 18.33
N HIS A 320 -17.96 -0.29 18.52
CA HIS A 320 -19.05 0.26 17.72
C HIS A 320 -19.43 1.68 18.14
#